data_AF-A0A0J8UGP6-F1
#
_entry.id   AF-A0A0J8UGP6-F1
#
_cell.length_a   1.000
_cell.length_b   1.000
_cell.length_c   1.000
_cell.angle_alpha   90.00
_cell.angle_beta   90.00
_cell.angle_gamma   90.00
#
_symmetry.space_group_name_H-M   'P 1'
#
loop_
_entity.id
_entity.type
_entity.pdbx_description
1 polymer ?
#
loop_
_entity_poly.entity_id
_entity_poly.type
_entity_poly.pdbx_seq_one_letter_code
_entity_poly.pdbx_strand_id
1 'polypeptide(L)'
;MIYEKLSDWAAALTVSNIARVIFLTGDISYSKTLSRALPNQIFHEIQLGDCTPDVAKQFVLDHLHTDQSNSSSYTQAGPDTIEGGDIKDLEDCIEVLGGRLSDLEFFARMISRGQSPSDAVHDIIVQSAAEILKMYIADVDNTVRNWTPEQAWYLVSSLAEAQGGSILYSEALFSDLFKKDGESTIRALEQAELISVTTLNDRPSTIKPGRPVFAAAFRRLLEDDVLRCRLGLRTLGQQIAMENANINKYEGELQVLGSLEKEPKEIRPRVRWLLEKLAGIQAKMKSTRRKV
;
A
#
# COMPACT_ATOMS: atom_id res chain seq x y z
N MET A 1 3.76 21.65 14.82
CA MET A 1 3.87 23.12 14.81
C MET A 1 2.86 23.81 13.89
N ILE A 2 2.88 23.65 12.56
CA ILE A 2 1.90 24.36 11.69
C ILE A 2 0.45 23.93 11.95
N TYR A 3 0.18 22.63 11.99
CA TYR A 3 -1.17 22.10 12.26
C TYR A 3 -1.72 22.51 13.63
N GLU A 4 -0.84 22.65 14.63
CA GLU A 4 -1.22 23.10 15.97
C GLU A 4 -1.62 24.58 16.00
N LYS A 5 -0.91 25.42 15.25
CA LYS A 5 -1.26 26.84 15.13
C LYS A 5 -2.55 27.04 14.33
N LEU A 6 -2.77 26.23 13.29
CA LEU A 6 -4.02 26.20 12.54
C LEU A 6 -5.20 25.73 13.42
N SER A 7 -5.00 24.69 14.24
CA SER A 7 -6.04 24.24 15.18
C SER A 7 -6.37 25.29 16.23
N ASP A 8 -5.36 25.98 16.79
CA ASP A 8 -5.58 27.05 17.78
C ASP A 8 -6.32 28.25 17.16
N TRP A 9 -5.96 28.64 15.93
CA TRP A 9 -6.63 29.73 15.22
C TRP A 9 -8.09 29.39 14.90
N ALA A 10 -8.33 28.19 14.38
CA ALA A 10 -9.68 27.71 14.11
C ALA A 10 -10.52 27.63 15.40
N ALA A 11 -9.92 27.20 16.51
CA ALA A 11 -10.59 27.15 17.81
C ALA A 11 -11.07 28.54 18.25
N ALA A 12 -10.24 29.57 18.08
CA ALA A 12 -10.62 30.94 18.40
C ALA A 12 -11.81 31.43 17.56
N LEU A 13 -11.85 31.07 16.27
CA LEU A 13 -12.95 31.45 15.36
C LEU A 13 -14.27 30.75 15.70
N THR A 14 -14.24 29.46 16.04
CA THR A 14 -15.44 28.69 16.38
C THR A 14 -15.99 29.06 17.74
N VAL A 15 -15.13 29.26 18.76
CA VAL A 15 -15.55 29.68 20.11
C VAL A 15 -16.13 31.09 20.09
N SER A 16 -15.57 31.99 19.27
CA SER A 16 -16.10 33.35 19.09
C SER A 16 -17.33 33.41 18.19
N ASN A 17 -17.80 32.27 17.66
CA ASN A 17 -18.93 32.13 16.74
C ASN A 17 -18.83 33.04 15.50
N ILE A 18 -17.61 33.27 15.00
CA ILE A 18 -17.34 34.15 13.85
C ILE A 18 -17.52 33.39 12.54
N ALA A 19 -17.11 32.12 12.49
CA ALA A 19 -17.16 31.31 11.28
C ALA A 19 -17.33 29.82 11.60
N ARG A 20 -17.89 29.08 10.63
CA ARG A 20 -17.85 27.62 10.60
C ARG A 20 -16.55 27.18 9.93
N VAL A 21 -15.76 26.38 10.63
CA VAL A 21 -14.49 25.86 10.12
C VAL A 21 -14.66 24.41 9.70
N ILE A 22 -14.21 24.07 8.49
CA ILE A 22 -14.19 22.70 7.96
C ILE A 22 -12.73 22.32 7.73
N PHE A 23 -12.31 21.18 8.28
CA PHE A 23 -10.98 20.63 8.06
C PHE A 23 -11.05 19.49 7.05
N LEU A 24 -10.19 19.56 6.04
CA LEU A 24 -9.98 18.48 5.08
C LEU A 24 -8.60 17.88 5.38
N THR A 25 -8.57 16.59 5.73
CA THR A 25 -7.34 15.88 6.10
C THR A 25 -7.43 14.43 5.64
N GLY A 26 -6.32 13.90 5.12
CA GLY A 26 -6.16 12.47 4.82
C GLY A 26 -5.60 11.66 6.00
N ASP A 27 -5.10 12.32 7.05
CA ASP A 27 -4.59 11.66 8.25
C ASP A 27 -5.70 11.53 9.29
N ILE A 28 -5.97 10.30 9.73
CA ILE A 28 -6.97 9.92 10.76
C ILE A 28 -6.54 10.41 12.17
N SER A 29 -5.26 10.74 12.36
CA SER A 29 -4.69 11.20 13.64
C SER A 29 -4.98 12.67 13.98
N TYR A 30 -5.66 13.41 13.10
CA TYR A 30 -6.00 14.83 13.28
C TYR A 30 -6.84 15.11 14.54
N SER A 31 -7.68 14.15 14.94
CA SER A 31 -8.58 14.27 16.10
C SER A 31 -7.84 14.57 17.40
N LYS A 32 -6.59 14.08 17.57
CA LYS A 32 -5.77 14.34 18.77
C LYS A 32 -5.32 15.80 18.84
N THR A 33 -4.89 16.37 17.71
CA THR A 33 -4.46 17.77 17.64
C THR A 33 -5.66 18.70 17.82
N LEU A 34 -6.80 18.35 17.23
CA LEU A 34 -8.01 19.15 17.28
C LEU A 34 -8.70 19.10 18.66
N SER A 35 -8.78 17.92 19.28
CA SER A 35 -9.30 17.76 20.65
C SER A 35 -8.47 18.49 21.71
N ARG A 36 -7.17 18.67 21.48
CA ARG A 36 -6.33 19.50 22.36
C ARG A 36 -6.70 20.99 22.28
N ALA A 37 -6.97 21.50 21.07
CA ALA A 37 -7.35 22.89 20.86
C ALA A 37 -8.82 23.18 21.22
N LEU A 38 -9.69 22.18 21.06
CA LEU A 38 -11.14 22.25 21.30
C LEU A 38 -11.63 21.06 22.15
N PRO A 39 -11.31 21.02 23.47
CA PRO A 39 -11.65 19.87 24.32
C PRO A 39 -13.15 19.72 24.61
N ASN A 40 -13.92 20.81 24.51
CA ASN A 40 -15.33 20.84 24.88
C ASN A 40 -16.29 20.85 23.67
N GLN A 41 -15.79 20.57 22.46
CA GLN A 41 -16.64 20.54 21.25
C GLN A 41 -16.74 19.13 20.66
N ILE A 42 -17.94 18.81 20.18
CA ILE A 42 -18.20 17.58 19.43
C ILE A 42 -17.84 17.87 17.97
N PHE A 43 -16.94 17.08 17.41
CA PHE A 43 -16.57 17.18 16.01
C PHE A 43 -17.57 16.42 15.15
N HIS A 44 -18.08 17.07 14.11
CA HIS A 44 -18.81 16.40 13.05
C HIS A 44 -17.80 15.88 12.01
N GLU A 45 -17.62 14.56 12.01
CA GLU A 45 -16.76 13.88 11.06
C GLU A 45 -17.59 13.31 9.91
N ILE A 46 -17.17 13.60 8.68
CA ILE A 46 -17.72 13.00 7.46
C ILE A 46 -16.55 12.29 6.78
N GLN A 47 -16.60 10.96 6.75
CA GLN A 47 -15.60 10.16 6.06
C GLN A 47 -15.99 10.03 4.59
N LEU A 48 -15.11 10.51 3.71
CA LEU A 48 -15.22 10.34 2.27
C LEU A 48 -14.46 9.07 1.89
N GLY A 49 -15.19 8.01 1.56
CA GLY A 49 -14.61 6.74 1.10
C GLY A 49 -14.82 6.53 -0.39
N ASP A 50 -14.35 5.38 -0.86
CA ASP A 50 -14.61 4.92 -2.23
C ASP A 50 -16.12 4.71 -2.44
N CYS A 51 -16.61 5.04 -3.64
CA CYS A 51 -18.00 4.86 -4.03
C CYS A 51 -18.38 3.38 -4.08
N THR A 52 -19.64 3.06 -3.75
CA THR A 52 -20.20 1.74 -4.05
C THR A 52 -20.28 1.52 -5.56
N PRO A 53 -20.23 0.27 -6.05
CA PRO A 53 -20.25 -0.02 -7.48
C PRO A 53 -21.48 0.58 -8.18
N ASP A 54 -22.64 0.58 -7.51
CA ASP A 54 -23.87 1.17 -8.05
C ASP A 54 -23.77 2.69 -8.26
N VAL A 55 -23.17 3.40 -7.30
CA VAL A 55 -22.97 4.85 -7.37
C VAL A 55 -21.88 5.19 -8.37
N ALA A 56 -20.82 4.38 -8.45
CA ALA A 56 -19.78 4.53 -9.45
C ALA A 56 -20.34 4.38 -10.88
N LYS A 57 -21.23 3.41 -11.10
CA LYS A 57 -21.94 3.25 -12.37
C LYS A 57 -22.79 4.46 -12.72
N GLN A 58 -23.63 4.93 -11.79
CA GLN A 58 -24.45 6.12 -12.01
C GLN A 58 -23.60 7.34 -12.33
N PHE A 59 -22.49 7.51 -11.60
CA PHE A 59 -21.55 8.61 -11.83
C PHE A 59 -20.95 8.58 -13.24
N VAL A 60 -20.49 7.41 -13.70
CA VAL A 60 -19.93 7.27 -15.06
C VAL A 60 -20.99 7.54 -16.12
N LEU A 61 -22.20 7.01 -15.96
CA LEU A 61 -23.32 7.25 -16.88
C LEU A 61 -23.71 8.73 -16.95
N ASP A 62 -23.87 9.39 -15.80
CA ASP A 62 -24.20 10.81 -15.72
C ASP A 62 -23.12 11.68 -16.35
N HIS A 63 -21.84 11.31 -16.19
CA HIS A 63 -20.72 12.02 -16.82
C HIS A 63 -20.75 11.88 -18.34
N LEU A 64 -21.01 10.67 -18.86
CA LEU A 64 -21.16 10.42 -20.29
C LEU A 64 -22.32 11.22 -20.90
N HIS A 65 -23.46 11.29 -20.20
CA HIS A 65 -24.61 12.08 -20.63
C HIS A 65 -24.32 13.59 -20.61
N THR A 66 -23.59 14.07 -19.62
CA THR A 66 -23.23 15.49 -19.48
C THR A 66 -22.27 15.94 -20.58
N ASP A 67 -21.24 15.15 -20.91
CA ASP A 67 -20.28 15.47 -21.97
C ASP A 67 -20.91 15.45 -23.37
N GLN A 68 -21.90 14.58 -23.61
CA GLN A 68 -22.69 14.60 -24.84
C GLN A 68 -23.56 15.87 -24.96
N SER A 69 -24.09 16.40 -23.85
CA SER A 69 -24.91 17.61 -23.86
C SER A 69 -24.09 18.90 -24.07
N ASN A 70 -22.83 18.93 -23.63
CA ASN A 70 -21.91 20.04 -23.84
C ASN A 70 -21.26 20.05 -25.23
N SER A 71 -21.26 18.92 -25.93
CA SER A 71 -20.66 18.75 -27.26
C SER A 71 -21.67 19.00 -28.39
N SER A 72 -22.31 20.17 -28.39
CA SER A 72 -23.12 20.64 -29.53
C SER A 72 -22.24 21.20 -30.65
N SER A 73 -21.43 20.34 -31.26
CA SER A 73 -20.79 20.61 -32.56
C SER A 73 -20.50 19.30 -33.32
N TYR A 74 -21.40 19.01 -34.26
CA TYR A 74 -21.21 18.21 -35.48
C TYR A 74 -20.27 16.98 -35.41
N THR A 75 -20.80 15.85 -34.93
CA THR A 75 -20.77 14.58 -35.68
C THR A 75 -21.85 13.67 -35.11
N GLN A 76 -22.75 13.20 -35.95
CA GLN A 76 -23.75 12.20 -35.58
C GLN A 76 -23.06 10.87 -35.25
N ALA A 77 -22.84 10.60 -33.98
CA ALA A 77 -22.87 9.25 -33.44
C ALA A 77 -24.08 9.24 -32.48
N GLY A 78 -25.15 8.57 -32.93
CA GLY A 78 -26.45 8.60 -32.27
C GLY A 78 -26.47 7.93 -30.90
N PRO A 79 -27.59 8.06 -30.18
CA PRO A 79 -27.80 7.54 -28.82
C PRO A 79 -28.04 6.02 -28.75
N ASP A 80 -27.51 5.25 -29.72
CA ASP A 80 -27.76 3.81 -29.88
C ASP A 80 -26.48 2.94 -29.81
N THR A 81 -25.30 3.49 -29.54
CA THR A 81 -24.05 2.69 -29.49
C THR A 81 -23.70 2.12 -28.13
N ILE A 82 -24.53 2.31 -27.09
CA ILE A 82 -24.42 1.54 -25.85
C ILE A 82 -25.54 0.48 -25.88
N GLU A 83 -25.46 -0.43 -26.84
CA GLU A 83 -26.26 -1.65 -26.82
C GLU A 83 -25.92 -2.41 -25.53
N GLY A 84 -26.90 -3.03 -24.88
CA GLY A 84 -26.80 -3.58 -23.51
C GLY A 84 -25.72 -4.66 -23.22
N GLY A 85 -24.81 -4.93 -24.16
CA GLY A 85 -23.53 -5.59 -23.93
C GLY A 85 -22.49 -4.66 -23.29
N ASP A 86 -22.35 -3.42 -23.80
CA ASP A 86 -21.35 -2.45 -23.30
C ASP A 86 -21.60 -2.04 -21.84
N ILE A 87 -22.85 -2.09 -21.38
CA ILE A 87 -23.20 -1.75 -19.98
C ILE A 87 -22.70 -2.82 -19.01
N LYS A 88 -22.73 -4.10 -19.40
CA LYS A 88 -22.20 -5.19 -18.56
C LYS A 88 -20.68 -5.19 -18.56
N ASP A 89 -20.08 -4.97 -19.72
CA ASP A 89 -18.63 -4.83 -19.84
C ASP A 89 -18.15 -3.60 -19.03
N LEU A 90 -18.95 -2.53 -18.97
CA LEU A 90 -18.72 -1.38 -18.11
C LEU A 90 -18.84 -1.72 -16.62
N GLU A 91 -19.85 -2.51 -16.23
CA GLU A 91 -20.02 -2.98 -14.84
C GLU A 91 -18.83 -3.81 -14.37
N ASP A 92 -18.39 -4.78 -15.18
CA ASP A 92 -17.23 -5.62 -14.91
C ASP A 92 -15.95 -4.76 -14.82
N CYS A 93 -15.80 -3.78 -15.70
CA CYS A 93 -14.70 -2.82 -15.68
C CYS A 93 -14.69 -1.94 -14.41
N ILE A 94 -15.86 -1.49 -13.96
CA ILE A 94 -16.01 -0.68 -12.73
C ILE A 94 -15.70 -1.53 -11.49
N GLU A 95 -16.05 -2.82 -11.47
CA GLU A 95 -15.69 -3.72 -10.38
C GLU A 95 -14.16 -3.85 -10.25
N VAL A 96 -13.43 -3.87 -11.36
CA VAL A 96 -11.96 -3.94 -11.38
C VAL A 96 -11.31 -2.60 -10.99
N LEU A 97 -11.87 -1.48 -11.45
CA LEU A 97 -11.35 -0.14 -11.16
C LEU A 97 -11.61 0.28 -9.71
N GLY A 98 -12.76 -0.13 -9.18
CA GLY A 98 -13.30 0.26 -7.88
C GLY A 98 -13.91 1.66 -7.85
N GLY A 99 -14.12 2.18 -6.64
CA GLY A 99 -14.94 3.36 -6.39
C GLY A 99 -14.21 4.70 -6.27
N ARG A 100 -12.92 4.78 -6.61
CA ARG A 100 -12.16 6.03 -6.42
C ARG A 100 -12.54 7.04 -7.49
N LEU A 101 -13.08 8.19 -7.04
CA LEU A 101 -13.63 9.22 -7.93
C LEU A 101 -12.64 9.67 -9.02
N SER A 102 -11.38 9.90 -8.67
CA SER A 102 -10.36 10.35 -9.64
C SER A 102 -10.11 9.34 -10.77
N ASP A 103 -10.15 8.04 -10.45
CA ASP A 103 -9.99 6.98 -11.44
C ASP A 103 -11.24 6.87 -12.31
N LEU A 104 -12.44 6.96 -11.70
CA LEU A 104 -13.72 6.96 -12.41
C LEU A 104 -13.86 8.16 -13.36
N GLU A 105 -13.42 9.34 -12.95
CA GLU A 105 -13.39 10.53 -13.82
C GLU A 105 -12.45 10.34 -15.02
N PHE A 106 -11.26 9.79 -14.78
CA PHE A 106 -10.32 9.52 -15.87
C PHE A 106 -10.86 8.47 -16.84
N PHE A 107 -11.48 7.42 -16.31
CA PHE A 107 -12.17 6.39 -17.07
C PHE A 107 -13.33 6.94 -17.91
N ALA A 108 -14.22 7.73 -17.30
CA ALA A 108 -15.35 8.36 -17.98
C ALA A 108 -14.89 9.29 -19.12
N ARG A 109 -13.80 10.04 -18.91
CA ARG A 109 -13.20 10.88 -19.97
C ARG A 109 -12.64 10.08 -21.14
N MET A 110 -12.09 8.88 -20.90
CA MET A 110 -11.57 8.03 -21.98
C MET A 110 -12.70 7.41 -22.80
N ILE A 111 -13.76 6.94 -22.14
CA ILE A 111 -14.96 6.45 -22.83
C ILE A 111 -15.62 7.58 -23.63
N SER A 112 -15.71 8.79 -23.07
CA SER A 112 -16.26 9.96 -23.77
C SER A 112 -15.48 10.34 -25.03
N ARG A 113 -14.20 9.94 -25.13
CA ARG A 113 -13.35 10.13 -26.31
C ARG A 113 -13.47 8.99 -27.34
N GLY A 114 -14.34 8.01 -27.09
CA GLY A 114 -14.60 6.88 -27.98
C GLY A 114 -13.67 5.68 -27.80
N GLN A 115 -12.95 5.58 -26.67
CA GLN A 115 -12.17 4.39 -26.33
C GLN A 115 -13.10 3.29 -25.77
N SER A 116 -12.79 2.02 -26.04
CA SER A 116 -13.54 0.90 -25.47
C SER A 116 -13.35 0.84 -23.94
N PRO A 117 -14.37 0.43 -23.15
CA PRO A 117 -14.25 0.31 -21.69
C PRO A 117 -13.10 -0.62 -21.27
N SER A 118 -12.91 -1.75 -21.97
CA SER A 118 -11.85 -2.70 -21.66
C SER A 118 -10.45 -2.14 -21.87
N ASP A 119 -10.22 -1.41 -22.97
CA ASP A 119 -8.92 -0.81 -23.27
C ASP A 119 -8.62 0.34 -22.31
N ALA A 120 -9.64 1.14 -21.99
CA ALA A 120 -9.52 2.22 -21.02
C ALA A 120 -9.10 1.71 -19.64
N VAL A 121 -9.71 0.62 -19.14
CA VAL A 121 -9.27 0.00 -17.87
C VAL A 121 -7.85 -0.55 -17.97
N HIS A 122 -7.50 -1.20 -19.08
CA HIS A 122 -6.15 -1.71 -19.29
C HIS A 122 -5.10 -0.59 -19.19
N ASP A 123 -5.35 0.53 -19.85
CA ASP A 123 -4.45 1.70 -19.83
C ASP A 123 -4.32 2.29 -18.42
N ILE A 124 -5.41 2.35 -17.65
CA ILE A 124 -5.36 2.79 -16.24
C ILE A 124 -4.49 1.86 -15.41
N ILE A 125 -4.64 0.55 -15.59
CA ILE A 125 -3.84 -0.45 -14.87
C ILE A 125 -2.36 -0.30 -15.25
N VAL A 126 -2.05 -0.11 -16.55
CA VAL A 126 -0.67 0.10 -17.03
C VAL A 126 -0.06 1.37 -16.44
N GLN A 127 -0.80 2.47 -16.45
CA GLN A 127 -0.35 3.74 -15.89
C GLN A 127 -0.13 3.63 -14.38
N SER A 128 -1.05 2.98 -13.66
CA SER A 128 -0.95 2.74 -12.22
C SER A 128 0.25 1.84 -11.88
N ALA A 129 0.52 0.81 -12.67
CA ALA A 129 1.70 -0.04 -12.51
C ALA A 129 3.01 0.75 -12.70
N ALA A 130 3.07 1.63 -13.71
CA ALA A 130 4.22 2.50 -13.94
C ALA A 130 4.42 3.52 -12.80
N GLU A 131 3.33 4.06 -12.27
CA GLU A 131 3.36 4.93 -11.09
C GLU A 131 3.93 4.20 -9.87
N ILE A 132 3.46 2.97 -9.60
CA ILE A 132 3.98 2.15 -8.50
C ILE A 132 5.48 1.91 -8.65
N LEU A 133 5.92 1.54 -9.86
CA LEU A 133 7.35 1.34 -10.15
C LEU A 133 8.17 2.60 -9.88
N LYS A 134 7.69 3.77 -10.32
CA LYS A 134 8.40 5.04 -10.18
C LYS A 134 8.43 5.53 -8.73
N MET A 135 7.32 5.42 -8.01
CA MET A 135 7.17 5.98 -6.67
C MET A 135 7.76 5.09 -5.57
N TYR A 136 7.67 3.76 -5.70
CA TYR A 136 8.03 2.86 -4.60
C TYR A 136 9.28 2.03 -4.86
N ILE A 137 9.57 1.75 -6.13
CA ILE A 137 10.65 0.82 -6.51
C ILE A 137 11.84 1.56 -7.12
N ALA A 138 11.61 2.62 -7.89
CA ALA A 138 12.67 3.43 -8.49
C ALA A 138 13.34 4.31 -7.44
N ASP A 139 14.66 4.32 -7.48
CA ASP A 139 15.56 4.89 -6.46
C ASP A 139 15.81 6.40 -6.68
N VAL A 140 14.76 7.13 -7.08
CA VAL A 140 14.90 8.51 -7.59
C VAL A 140 15.05 9.53 -6.45
N ASP A 141 14.51 9.26 -5.25
CA ASP A 141 14.50 10.21 -4.12
C ASP A 141 14.76 9.49 -2.77
N ASN A 142 16.01 9.11 -2.52
CA ASN A 142 16.44 8.26 -1.40
C ASN A 142 16.61 9.00 -0.04
N THR A 143 16.14 10.24 0.10
CA THR A 143 16.42 11.05 1.31
C THR A 143 15.27 11.11 2.34
N VAL A 144 14.07 10.62 2.00
CA VAL A 144 12.87 10.72 2.89
C VAL A 144 12.10 9.40 3.05
N ARG A 145 12.50 8.31 2.37
CA ARG A 145 11.76 7.04 2.43
C ARG A 145 12.17 6.24 3.67
N ASN A 146 11.20 5.92 4.53
CA ASN A 146 11.37 4.99 5.66
C ASN A 146 11.14 3.52 5.27
N TRP A 147 11.21 3.21 3.97
CA TRP A 147 11.00 1.87 3.43
C TRP A 147 12.06 1.54 2.37
N THR A 148 12.41 0.26 2.28
CA THR A 148 13.27 -0.24 1.20
C THR A 148 12.42 -0.75 0.03
N PRO A 149 12.93 -0.70 -1.22
CA PRO A 149 12.22 -1.22 -2.39
C PRO A 149 11.83 -2.71 -2.26
N GLU A 150 12.62 -3.50 -1.53
CA GLU A 150 12.38 -4.92 -1.28
C GLU A 150 11.22 -5.13 -0.29
N GLN A 151 11.11 -4.28 0.73
CA GLN A 151 9.97 -4.28 1.66
C GLN A 151 8.67 -3.93 0.92
N ALA A 152 8.71 -2.92 0.05
CA ALA A 152 7.56 -2.56 -0.78
C ALA A 152 7.21 -3.70 -1.75
N TRP A 153 8.20 -4.29 -2.41
CA TRP A 153 8.00 -5.42 -3.32
C TRP A 153 7.40 -6.66 -2.63
N TYR A 154 7.83 -6.95 -1.40
CA TYR A 154 7.26 -8.04 -0.61
C TYR A 154 5.76 -7.84 -0.38
N LEU A 155 5.34 -6.64 0.04
CA LEU A 155 3.92 -6.32 0.23
C LEU A 155 3.14 -6.38 -1.07
N VAL A 156 3.67 -5.84 -2.17
CA VAL A 156 3.07 -5.92 -3.51
C VAL A 156 2.86 -7.39 -3.93
N SER A 157 3.88 -8.23 -3.74
CA SER A 157 3.81 -9.65 -4.10
C SER A 157 2.79 -10.40 -3.24
N SER A 158 2.84 -10.21 -1.91
CA SER A 158 1.91 -10.85 -0.98
C SER A 158 0.47 -10.41 -1.18
N LEU A 159 0.23 -9.13 -1.51
CA LEU A 159 -1.12 -8.62 -1.79
C LEU A 159 -1.66 -9.12 -3.13
N ALA A 160 -0.81 -9.31 -4.14
CA ALA A 160 -1.24 -9.87 -5.43
C ALA A 160 -1.49 -11.37 -5.39
N GLU A 161 -0.77 -12.13 -4.55
CA GLU A 161 -1.01 -13.56 -4.34
C GLU A 161 -2.22 -13.85 -3.43
N ALA A 162 -2.61 -12.89 -2.59
CA ALA A 162 -3.75 -13.04 -1.68
C ALA A 162 -5.09 -13.07 -2.43
N GLN A 163 -5.78 -14.21 -2.39
CA GLN A 163 -7.09 -14.39 -3.05
C GLN A 163 -8.18 -13.43 -2.55
N GLY A 164 -8.06 -12.92 -1.32
CA GLY A 164 -9.01 -11.96 -0.75
C GLY A 164 -8.60 -10.50 -0.89
N GLY A 165 -7.56 -10.19 -1.68
CA GLY A 165 -7.05 -8.82 -1.87
C GLY A 165 -6.62 -8.12 -0.57
N SER A 166 -6.36 -8.89 0.48
CA SER A 166 -6.00 -8.39 1.81
C SER A 166 -5.12 -9.39 2.52
N ILE A 167 -4.18 -8.89 3.32
CA ILE A 167 -3.27 -9.68 4.15
C ILE A 167 -3.44 -9.30 5.62
N LEU A 168 -3.16 -10.23 6.53
CA LEU A 168 -3.20 -9.95 7.96
C LEU A 168 -2.02 -9.05 8.36
N TYR A 169 -2.30 -8.02 9.16
CA TYR A 169 -1.26 -7.08 9.60
C TYR A 169 -0.11 -7.79 10.34
N SER A 170 -0.44 -8.76 11.18
CA SER A 170 0.55 -9.56 11.90
C SER A 170 1.42 -10.40 10.97
N GLU A 171 0.84 -10.95 9.90
CA GLU A 171 1.57 -11.81 8.95
C GLU A 171 2.64 -11.01 8.20
N ALA A 172 2.29 -9.80 7.75
CA ALA A 172 3.24 -8.89 7.11
C ALA A 172 4.43 -8.57 8.02
N LEU A 173 4.16 -8.31 9.32
CA LEU A 173 5.20 -8.00 10.31
C LEU A 173 6.10 -9.19 10.68
N PHE A 174 5.61 -10.43 10.57
CA PHE A 174 6.41 -11.62 10.87
C PHE A 174 7.51 -11.89 9.84
N SER A 175 7.41 -11.30 8.65
CA SER A 175 8.42 -11.47 7.61
C SER A 175 9.77 -10.92 8.05
N ASP A 176 10.85 -11.62 7.67
CA ASP A 176 12.21 -11.26 8.10
C ASP A 176 12.61 -9.82 7.71
N LEU A 177 12.01 -9.29 6.64
CA LEU A 177 12.26 -7.95 6.09
C LEU A 177 11.73 -6.82 7.00
N PHE A 178 10.76 -7.11 7.88
CA PHE A 178 10.08 -6.11 8.71
C PHE A 178 10.48 -6.21 10.20
N LYS A 179 11.45 -7.07 10.55
CA LYS A 179 11.87 -7.34 11.95
C LYS A 179 12.46 -6.16 12.72
N LYS A 180 13.04 -5.16 12.05
CA LYS A 180 13.68 -4.01 12.73
C LYS A 180 12.77 -2.79 12.82
N ASP A 181 12.12 -2.43 11.72
CA ASP A 181 11.39 -1.15 11.59
C ASP A 181 9.97 -1.31 11.03
N GLY A 182 9.41 -2.52 11.10
CA GLY A 182 8.22 -2.91 10.33
C GLY A 182 7.00 -2.03 10.49
N GLU A 183 6.65 -1.64 11.73
CA GLU A 183 5.49 -0.79 11.99
C GLU A 183 5.66 0.63 11.41
N SER A 184 6.89 1.17 11.48
CA SER A 184 7.21 2.49 10.94
C SER A 184 7.20 2.50 9.41
N THR A 185 7.71 1.42 8.80
CA THR A 185 7.70 1.19 7.36
C THR A 185 6.27 1.06 6.85
N ILE A 186 5.43 0.25 7.50
CA ILE A 186 4.03 0.07 7.10
C ILE A 186 3.27 1.40 7.20
N ARG A 187 3.48 2.17 8.27
CA ARG A 187 2.87 3.50 8.41
C ARG A 187 3.35 4.46 7.32
N ALA A 188 4.63 4.43 6.96
CA ALA A 188 5.16 5.27 5.88
C ALA A 188 4.59 4.87 4.51
N LEU A 189 4.40 3.57 4.27
CA LEU A 189 3.76 3.06 3.05
C LEU A 189 2.25 3.36 2.99
N GLU A 190 1.59 3.41 4.14
CA GLU A 190 0.21 3.88 4.27
C GLU A 190 0.11 5.38 3.96
N GLN A 191 1.01 6.19 4.51
CA GLN A 191 1.08 7.63 4.21
C GLN A 191 1.39 7.92 2.75
N ALA A 192 2.14 7.04 2.10
CA ALA A 192 2.42 7.14 0.68
C ALA A 192 1.24 6.66 -0.20
N GLU A 193 0.17 6.13 0.39
CA GLU A 193 -1.01 5.56 -0.29
C GLU A 193 -0.76 4.26 -1.08
N LEU A 194 0.34 3.53 -0.83
CA LEU A 194 0.54 2.21 -1.45
C LEU A 194 -0.44 1.17 -0.89
N ILE A 195 -0.63 1.24 0.43
CA ILE A 195 -1.44 0.32 1.22
C ILE A 195 -2.39 1.10 2.11
N SER A 196 -3.48 0.45 2.52
CA SER A 196 -4.42 0.94 3.51
C SER A 196 -4.50 -0.07 4.65
N VAL A 197 -4.44 0.40 5.90
CA VAL A 197 -4.56 -0.46 7.07
C VAL A 197 -5.97 -0.33 7.65
N THR A 198 -6.73 -1.42 7.62
CA THR A 198 -8.06 -1.45 8.25
C THR A 198 -7.92 -1.78 9.74
N THR A 199 -8.44 -0.90 10.60
CA THR A 199 -8.50 -1.12 12.04
C THR A 199 -9.80 -1.77 12.44
N LEU A 200 -9.72 -2.86 13.22
CA LEU A 200 -10.86 -3.51 13.86
C LEU A 200 -10.64 -3.45 15.37
N ASN A 201 -11.60 -2.88 16.12
CA ASN A 201 -11.51 -2.72 17.58
C ASN A 201 -10.24 -1.98 18.05
N ASP A 202 -9.95 -0.82 17.45
CA ASP A 202 -8.76 0.00 17.72
C ASP A 202 -7.41 -0.71 17.48
N ARG A 203 -7.41 -1.82 16.73
CA ARG A 203 -6.20 -2.58 16.38
C ARG A 203 -6.06 -2.72 14.87
N PRO A 204 -4.85 -2.51 14.31
CA PRO A 204 -4.55 -2.87 12.92
C PRO A 204 -4.86 -4.35 12.68
N SER A 205 -5.76 -4.64 11.73
CA SER A 205 -6.24 -6.00 11.48
C SER A 205 -5.76 -6.53 10.14
N THR A 206 -6.07 -5.80 9.07
CA THR A 206 -5.81 -6.21 7.69
C THR A 206 -5.18 -5.06 6.92
N ILE A 207 -4.30 -5.41 6.00
CA ILE A 207 -3.67 -4.51 5.04
C ILE A 207 -4.31 -4.79 3.68
N LYS A 208 -4.75 -3.73 3.02
CA LYS A 208 -5.32 -3.73 1.67
C LYS A 208 -4.47 -2.85 0.76
N PRO A 209 -4.59 -2.99 -0.58
CA PRO A 209 -4.05 -2.00 -1.50
C PRO A 209 -4.65 -0.61 -1.20
N GLY A 210 -3.84 0.45 -1.32
CA GLY A 210 -4.30 1.82 -1.02
C GLY A 210 -5.33 2.36 -2.00
N ARG A 211 -5.37 1.80 -3.21
CA ARG A 211 -6.40 2.06 -4.23
C ARG A 211 -6.92 0.72 -4.76
N PRO A 212 -8.21 0.58 -5.09
CA PRO A 212 -8.74 -0.67 -5.64
C PRO A 212 -8.02 -1.09 -6.93
N VAL A 213 -7.72 -0.13 -7.81
CA VAL A 213 -6.92 -0.31 -9.05
C VAL A 213 -5.57 -0.97 -8.78
N PHE A 214 -4.95 -0.71 -7.63
CA PHE A 214 -3.64 -1.28 -7.31
C PHE A 214 -3.69 -2.80 -7.15
N ALA A 215 -4.83 -3.39 -6.77
CA ALA A 215 -4.96 -4.85 -6.74
C ALA A 215 -4.72 -5.48 -8.13
N ALA A 216 -5.28 -4.86 -9.18
CA ALA A 216 -5.07 -5.28 -10.56
C ALA A 216 -3.65 -4.94 -11.06
N ALA A 217 -3.13 -3.76 -10.68
CA ALA A 217 -1.77 -3.35 -11.03
C ALA A 217 -0.70 -4.26 -10.41
N PHE A 218 -0.87 -4.70 -9.16
CA PHE A 218 0.07 -5.61 -8.50
C PHE A 218 0.10 -6.98 -9.17
N ARG A 219 -1.05 -7.52 -9.58
CA ARG A 219 -1.12 -8.76 -10.37
C ARG A 219 -0.36 -8.64 -11.68
N ARG A 220 -0.57 -7.54 -12.42
CA ARG A 220 0.19 -7.25 -13.65
C ARG A 220 1.70 -7.13 -13.39
N LEU A 221 2.11 -6.49 -12.30
CA LEU A 221 3.53 -6.38 -11.95
C LEU A 221 4.16 -7.74 -11.62
N LEU A 222 3.40 -8.69 -11.09
CA LEU A 222 3.87 -10.06 -10.88
C LEU A 222 4.01 -10.87 -12.17
N GLU A 223 3.25 -10.55 -13.22
CA GLU A 223 3.36 -11.18 -14.54
C GLU A 223 4.64 -10.76 -15.29
N ASP A 224 5.24 -9.61 -14.94
CA ASP A 224 6.53 -9.20 -15.50
C ASP A 224 7.67 -10.02 -14.88
N ASP A 225 8.10 -11.04 -15.62
CA ASP A 225 9.18 -11.95 -15.22
C ASP A 225 10.51 -11.21 -14.94
N VAL A 226 10.83 -10.15 -15.69
CA VAL A 226 12.10 -9.44 -15.52
C VAL A 226 12.09 -8.67 -14.21
N LEU A 227 11.00 -7.96 -13.94
CA LEU A 227 10.82 -7.23 -12.69
C LEU A 227 10.82 -8.19 -11.50
N ARG A 228 10.04 -9.27 -11.60
CA ARG A 228 9.91 -10.30 -10.57
C ARG A 228 11.24 -10.96 -10.26
N CYS A 229 12.01 -11.36 -11.27
CA CYS A 229 13.34 -11.93 -11.07
C CYS A 229 14.28 -10.91 -10.42
N ARG A 230 14.32 -9.67 -10.92
CA ARG A 230 15.23 -8.63 -10.42
C ARG A 230 14.98 -8.31 -8.94
N LEU A 231 13.72 -8.08 -8.58
CA LEU A 231 13.35 -7.74 -7.20
C LEU A 231 13.36 -8.97 -6.28
N GLY A 232 13.00 -10.14 -6.81
CA GLY A 232 13.14 -11.42 -6.11
C GLY A 232 14.59 -11.70 -5.74
N LEU A 233 15.53 -11.58 -6.69
CA LEU A 233 16.98 -11.72 -6.43
C LEU A 233 17.47 -10.73 -5.38
N ARG A 234 17.02 -9.47 -5.44
CA ARG A 234 17.40 -8.45 -4.47
C ARG A 234 16.88 -8.77 -3.06
N THR A 235 15.63 -9.21 -2.97
CA THR A 235 15.00 -9.64 -1.71
C THR A 235 15.72 -10.85 -1.11
N LEU A 236 16.03 -11.86 -1.92
CA LEU A 236 16.80 -13.04 -1.49
C LEU A 236 18.22 -12.64 -1.06
N GLY A 237 18.86 -11.72 -1.77
CA GLY A 237 20.16 -11.14 -1.40
C GLY A 237 20.13 -10.45 -0.04
N GLN A 238 19.10 -9.64 0.23
CA GLN A 238 18.91 -9.00 1.54
C GLN A 238 18.69 -10.01 2.66
N GLN A 239 17.87 -11.05 2.42
CA GLN A 239 17.69 -12.13 3.39
C GLN A 239 19.00 -12.86 3.69
N ILE A 240 19.81 -13.17 2.66
CA ILE A 240 21.13 -13.78 2.83
C ILE A 240 22.05 -12.85 3.64
N ALA A 241 22.05 -11.55 3.37
CA ALA A 241 22.85 -10.58 4.12
C ALA A 241 22.44 -10.53 5.60
N MET A 242 21.13 -10.58 5.89
CA MET A 242 20.62 -10.64 7.27
C MET A 242 21.03 -11.93 7.99
N GLU A 243 20.95 -13.08 7.32
CA GLU A 243 21.35 -14.36 7.90
C GLU A 243 22.87 -14.43 8.12
N ASN A 244 23.69 -13.92 7.19
CA ASN A 244 25.14 -13.78 7.39
C ASN A 244 25.48 -12.88 8.58
N ALA A 245 24.75 -11.77 8.76
CA ALA A 245 24.94 -10.91 9.93
C ALA A 245 24.60 -11.62 11.24
N ASN A 246 23.60 -12.51 11.24
CA ASN A 246 23.29 -13.36 12.39
C ASN A 246 24.39 -14.40 12.64
N ILE A 247 24.92 -15.03 11.59
CA ILE A 247 26.06 -15.96 11.70
C ILE A 247 27.26 -15.29 12.34
N ASN A 248 27.66 -14.11 11.86
CA ASN A 248 28.80 -13.37 12.41
C ASN A 248 28.61 -13.05 13.91
N LYS A 249 27.38 -12.78 14.36
CA LYS A 249 27.08 -12.56 15.79
C LYS A 249 27.27 -13.83 16.61
N TYR A 250 26.77 -14.97 16.12
CA TYR A 250 26.90 -16.24 16.82
C TYR A 250 28.34 -16.77 16.81
N GLU A 251 29.07 -16.58 15.70
CA GLU A 251 30.50 -16.89 15.61
C GLU A 251 31.32 -15.99 16.53
N GLY A 252 31.00 -14.71 16.62
CA GLY A 252 31.61 -13.80 17.59
C GLY A 252 31.36 -14.22 19.04
N GLU A 253 30.13 -14.62 19.39
CA GLU A 253 29.81 -15.16 20.71
C GLU A 253 30.58 -16.46 20.98
N LEU A 254 30.65 -17.37 20.02
CA LEU A 254 31.43 -18.61 20.12
C LEU A 254 32.93 -18.34 20.29
N GLN A 255 33.49 -17.33 19.62
CA GLN A 255 34.88 -16.94 19.77
C GLN A 255 35.18 -16.42 21.18
N VAL A 256 34.25 -15.65 21.78
CA VAL A 256 34.35 -15.18 23.17
C VAL A 256 34.22 -16.33 24.16
N LEU A 257 33.32 -17.29 23.91
CA LEU A 257 33.20 -18.47 24.77
C LEU A 257 34.42 -19.41 24.63
N GLY A 258 35.02 -19.48 23.44
CA GLY A 258 36.20 -20.29 23.15
C GLY A 258 37.51 -19.70 23.67
N SER A 259 37.57 -18.40 24.01
CA SER A 259 38.75 -17.78 24.63
C SER A 259 38.85 -18.03 26.14
N LEU A 260 37.86 -18.71 26.73
CA LEU A 260 37.88 -19.10 28.14
C LEU A 260 38.79 -20.32 28.35
N GLU A 261 39.81 -20.16 29.19
CA GLU A 261 40.88 -21.14 29.43
C GLU A 261 40.39 -22.47 30.07
N LYS A 262 39.21 -22.45 30.70
CA LYS A 262 38.49 -23.63 31.20
C LYS A 262 37.02 -23.51 30.85
N GLU A 263 36.51 -24.41 30.01
CA GLU A 263 35.08 -24.50 29.70
C GLU A 263 34.30 -24.94 30.96
N PRO A 264 33.56 -24.04 31.62
CA PRO A 264 32.65 -24.42 32.70
C PRO A 264 31.55 -25.30 32.10
N LYS A 265 31.09 -26.31 32.86
CA LYS A 265 30.03 -27.23 32.37
C LYS A 265 28.73 -26.47 32.07
N GLU A 266 28.54 -25.32 32.71
CA GLU A 266 27.43 -24.39 32.60
C GLU A 266 27.37 -23.70 31.23
N ILE A 267 28.49 -23.59 30.50
CA ILE A 267 28.55 -22.96 29.17
C ILE A 267 28.18 -23.93 28.05
N ARG A 268 28.32 -25.25 28.29
CA ARG A 268 28.04 -26.29 27.28
C ARG A 268 26.63 -26.25 26.69
N PRO A 269 25.54 -26.01 27.47
CA PRO A 269 24.20 -25.84 26.92
C PRO A 269 24.10 -24.64 25.96
N ARG A 270 24.78 -23.53 26.29
CA ARG A 270 24.80 -22.32 25.46
C ARG A 270 25.54 -22.54 24.15
N VAL A 271 26.71 -23.19 24.19
CA VAL A 271 27.46 -23.56 22.98
C VAL A 271 26.64 -24.49 22.10
N ARG A 272 25.97 -25.50 22.68
CA ARG A 272 25.08 -26.39 21.92
C ARG A 272 23.94 -25.63 21.25
N TRP A 273 23.32 -24.69 21.96
CA TRP A 273 22.26 -23.84 21.41
C TRP A 273 22.76 -22.97 20.25
N LEU A 274 23.96 -22.37 20.37
CA LEU A 274 24.57 -21.56 19.31
C LEU A 274 24.86 -22.41 18.05
N LEU A 275 25.42 -23.62 18.24
CA LEU A 275 25.68 -24.54 17.13
C LEU A 275 24.38 -25.00 16.45
N GLU A 276 23.33 -25.28 17.22
CA GLU A 276 22.02 -25.65 16.67
C GLU A 276 21.39 -24.49 15.87
N LYS A 277 21.51 -23.25 16.37
CA LYS A 277 21.06 -22.06 15.65
C LYS A 277 21.86 -21.81 14.38
N LEU A 278 23.18 -21.96 14.41
CA LEU A 278 24.04 -21.86 13.21
C LEU A 278 23.67 -22.91 12.16
N ALA A 279 23.49 -24.16 12.56
CA ALA A 279 23.06 -25.22 11.66
C ALA A 279 21.69 -24.93 11.03
N GLY A 280 20.73 -24.42 11.82
CA GLY A 280 19.42 -24.00 11.33
C GLY A 280 19.49 -22.87 10.31
N ILE A 281 20.32 -21.86 10.55
CA ILE A 281 20.50 -20.72 9.62
C ILE A 281 21.19 -21.17 8.33
N GLN A 282 22.21 -22.02 8.42
CA GLN A 282 22.87 -22.60 7.24
C GLN A 282 21.91 -23.43 6.39
N ALA A 283 21.03 -24.22 7.03
CA ALA A 283 19.98 -24.97 6.32
C ALA A 283 19.00 -24.03 5.59
N LYS A 284 18.57 -22.95 6.26
CA LYS A 284 17.71 -21.92 5.67
C LYS A 284 18.39 -21.19 4.52
N MET A 285 19.66 -20.78 4.65
CA MET A 285 20.40 -20.18 3.54
C MET A 285 20.54 -21.12 2.35
N LYS A 286 20.78 -22.42 2.59
CA LYS A 286 20.88 -23.42 1.53
C LYS A 286 19.55 -23.59 0.79
N SER A 287 18.42 -23.50 1.47
CA SER A 287 17.10 -23.54 0.81
C SER A 287 16.82 -22.24 0.04
N THR A 288 17.16 -21.07 0.60
CA THR A 288 17.03 -19.77 -0.08
C THR A 288 17.89 -19.68 -1.34
N ARG A 289 19.14 -20.16 -1.30
CA ARG A 289 20.05 -20.19 -2.47
C ARG A 289 19.61 -21.14 -3.58
N ARG A 290 18.77 -22.14 -3.28
CA ARG A 290 18.21 -23.05 -4.29
C ARG A 290 17.00 -22.47 -5.02
N LYS A 291 16.41 -21.40 -4.49
CA LYS A 291 15.27 -20.69 -5.09
C LYS A 291 15.72 -19.58 -6.06
N VAL A 292 17.01 -19.23 -6.03
CA VAL A 292 17.71 -18.39 -7.01
C VAL A 292 18.07 -19.26 -8.21
#